data_AF-A0A7X9S847-F1
#
_entry.id   AF-A0A7X9S847-F1
#
_cell.length_a   1.000
_cell.length_b   1.000
_cell.length_c   1.000
_cell.angle_alpha   90.00
_cell.angle_beta   90.00
_cell.angle_gamma   90.00
#
_symmetry.space_group_name_H-M   'P 1'
#
loop_
_entity.id
_entity.type
_entity.pdbx_description
1 polymer ?
#
loop_
_entity_poly.entity_id
_entity_poly.type
_entity_poly.pdbx_seq_one_letter_code
_entity_poly.pdbx_strand_id
1 'polypeptide(L)'
;HNNSVEMKHVKKLRKKLYSIKKTEGIGFVHGKGKRKTALQRSIETLEDYHKKFKEYTNKIHLCGNRNSYSKTDTDATFMRMKEDAMKNGQLKPAYNLQHGVDSEYITWLTIGPQPTDTTTLIPFLESMEKHLNFKYLKIVADAGYESEENYSYIENNNQIAFIKPANYEISKTRKYRNDISRIENMNYNYDGDYYTCKNNKRLYA
;
A
#
# COMPACT_ATOMS: atom_id res chain seq x y z
N HIS A 1 -6.16 5.62 28.46
CA HIS A 1 -7.40 6.23 27.92
C HIS A 1 -7.76 5.59 26.57
N ASN A 2 -8.62 4.57 26.57
CA ASN A 2 -9.17 4.01 25.33
C ASN A 2 -10.47 4.74 24.98
N ASN A 3 -10.37 5.91 24.34
CA ASN A 3 -11.51 6.62 23.75
C ASN A 3 -11.93 5.99 22.40
N SER A 4 -11.98 4.65 22.30
CA SER A 4 -12.43 3.95 21.10
C SER A 4 -13.94 3.68 21.15
N VAL A 5 -14.68 4.28 20.22
CA VAL A 5 -16.12 4.02 20.07
C VAL A 5 -16.32 2.84 19.14
N GLU A 6 -16.76 1.71 19.69
CA GLU A 6 -17.10 0.52 18.92
C GLU A 6 -18.58 0.49 18.51
N MET A 7 -18.91 -0.29 17.47
CA MET A 7 -20.27 -0.50 16.99
C MET A 7 -21.25 -0.94 18.09
N LYS A 8 -20.78 -1.71 19.09
CA LYS A 8 -21.58 -2.14 20.24
C LYS A 8 -22.08 -0.95 21.08
N HIS A 9 -21.27 0.10 21.22
CA HIS A 9 -21.63 1.31 21.96
C HIS A 9 -22.73 2.09 21.24
N VAL A 10 -22.60 2.25 19.92
CA VAL A 10 -23.60 2.90 19.05
C VAL A 10 -24.94 2.16 19.12
N LYS A 11 -24.93 0.82 19.01
CA LYS A 11 -26.14 -0.01 19.10
C LYS A 11 -26.81 0.08 20.48
N LYS A 12 -26.03 0.12 21.56
CA LYS A 12 -26.55 0.25 22.94
C LYS A 12 -27.21 1.61 23.15
N LEU A 13 -26.55 2.70 22.72
CA LEU A 13 -27.10 4.05 22.80
C LEU A 13 -28.39 4.18 21.99
N ARG A 14 -28.43 3.59 20.79
CA ARG A 14 -29.61 3.56 19.93
C ARG A 14 -30.81 2.94 20.64
N LYS A 15 -30.65 1.74 21.21
CA LYS A 15 -31.72 1.09 21.99
C LYS A 15 -32.23 1.98 23.13
N LYS A 16 -31.33 2.66 23.85
CA LYS A 16 -31.70 3.56 24.95
C LYS A 16 -32.52 4.76 24.46
N LEU A 17 -32.10 5.44 23.40
CA LEU A 17 -32.81 6.61 22.86
C LEU A 17 -34.20 6.24 22.32
N TYR A 18 -34.33 5.10 21.63
CA TYR A 18 -35.63 4.61 21.16
C TYR A 18 -36.55 4.17 22.32
N SER A 19 -35.99 3.65 23.42
CA SER A 19 -36.77 3.38 24.63
C SER A 19 -37.32 4.67 25.24
N ILE A 20 -36.48 5.71 25.37
CA ILE A 20 -36.90 7.03 25.89
C ILE A 20 -38.00 7.61 24.99
N LYS A 21 -37.84 7.54 23.66
CA LYS A 21 -38.87 7.98 22.71
C LYS A 21 -40.22 7.30 22.97
N LYS A 22 -40.21 6.00 23.24
CA LYS A 22 -41.44 5.23 23.50
C LYS A 22 -42.06 5.62 24.83
N THR A 23 -41.25 5.78 25.88
CA THR A 23 -41.71 6.19 27.22
C THR A 23 -42.30 7.60 27.23
N GLU A 24 -41.67 8.54 26.51
CA GLU A 24 -42.09 9.94 26.44
C GLU A 24 -43.16 10.20 25.35
N GLY A 25 -43.56 9.17 24.58
CA GLY A 25 -44.60 9.31 23.55
C GLY A 25 -44.25 10.28 22.41
N ILE A 26 -42.96 10.52 22.14
CA ILE A 26 -42.53 11.56 21.20
C ILE A 26 -42.74 11.12 19.75
N GLY A 27 -43.69 11.77 19.07
CA GLY A 27 -43.89 11.71 17.63
C GLY A 27 -42.78 12.46 16.88
N PHE A 28 -42.25 11.85 15.81
CA PHE A 28 -41.25 12.52 14.96
C PHE A 28 -41.95 13.41 13.95
N VAL A 29 -41.38 14.60 13.73
CA VAL A 29 -41.89 15.57 12.77
C VAL A 29 -40.92 15.70 11.59
N HIS A 30 -41.47 15.81 10.38
CA HIS A 30 -40.73 15.95 9.13
C HIS A 30 -41.32 17.10 8.29
N GLY A 31 -40.51 17.69 7.41
CA GLY A 31 -40.94 18.78 6.52
C GLY A 31 -40.50 20.19 6.95
N LYS A 32 -40.66 21.16 6.04
CA LYS A 32 -40.28 22.57 6.25
C LYS A 32 -41.17 23.20 7.35
N GLY A 33 -40.58 24.06 8.19
CA GLY A 33 -41.29 24.77 9.27
C GLY A 33 -41.58 23.93 10.53
N LYS A 34 -41.23 22.64 10.58
CA LYS A 34 -41.40 21.79 11.77
C LYS A 34 -40.14 21.79 12.64
N ARG A 35 -40.30 22.05 13.95
CA ARG A 35 -39.19 22.02 14.92
C ARG A 35 -39.03 20.63 15.52
N LYS A 36 -37.94 19.93 15.15
CA LYS A 36 -37.57 18.63 15.74
C LYS A 36 -37.19 18.78 17.22
N THR A 37 -37.62 17.84 18.04
CA THR A 37 -37.19 17.75 19.45
C THR A 37 -35.70 17.44 19.55
N ALA A 38 -35.08 17.74 20.69
CA ALA A 38 -33.69 17.37 20.94
C ALA A 38 -33.47 15.86 20.81
N LEU A 39 -34.41 15.05 21.33
CA LEU A 39 -34.37 13.60 21.22
C LEU A 39 -34.42 13.12 19.75
N GLN A 40 -35.32 13.67 18.92
CA GLN A 40 -35.38 13.33 17.51
C GLN A 40 -34.07 13.63 16.80
N ARG A 41 -33.48 14.81 17.03
CA ARG A 41 -32.17 15.19 16.45
C ARG A 41 -31.07 14.21 16.88
N SER A 42 -31.02 13.85 18.16
CA SER A 42 -30.04 12.90 18.68
C SER A 42 -30.19 11.51 18.06
N ILE A 43 -31.43 11.04 17.86
CA ILE A 43 -31.70 9.74 17.22
C ILE A 43 -31.30 9.77 15.75
N GLU A 44 -31.69 10.79 14.99
CA GLU A 44 -31.33 10.91 13.57
C GLU A 44 -29.82 11.00 13.37
N THR A 45 -29.12 11.83 14.16
CA THR A 45 -27.65 11.92 14.15
C THR A 45 -27.01 10.56 14.46
N LEU A 46 -27.56 9.81 15.43
CA LEU A 46 -27.04 8.50 15.78
C LEU A 46 -27.26 7.46 14.68
N GLU A 47 -28.40 7.50 13.99
CA GLU A 47 -28.67 6.64 12.82
C GLU A 47 -27.72 6.95 11.66
N ASP A 48 -27.44 8.23 11.41
CA ASP A 48 -26.46 8.66 10.40
C ASP A 48 -25.05 8.15 10.75
N TYR A 49 -24.65 8.26 12.01
CA TYR A 49 -23.38 7.69 12.47
C TYR A 49 -23.36 6.16 12.35
N HIS A 50 -24.43 5.48 12.70
CA HIS A 50 -24.54 4.03 12.55
C HIS A 50 -24.43 3.61 11.08
N LYS A 51 -25.06 4.35 10.16
CA LYS A 51 -24.94 4.12 8.71
C LYS A 51 -23.50 4.33 8.23
N LYS A 52 -22.89 5.47 8.57
CA LYS A 52 -21.49 5.77 8.20
C LYS A 52 -20.51 4.76 8.77
N PHE A 53 -20.70 4.32 10.02
CA PHE A 53 -19.83 3.32 10.63
C PHE A 53 -19.89 2.01 9.84
N LYS A 54 -21.08 1.51 9.52
CA LYS A 54 -21.23 0.32 8.66
C LYS A 54 -20.57 0.49 7.30
N GLU A 55 -20.77 1.64 6.66
CA GLU A 55 -20.15 1.97 5.39
C GLU A 55 -18.63 1.92 5.48
N TYR A 56 -18.02 2.58 6.46
CA TYR A 56 -16.57 2.56 6.64
C TYR A 56 -16.03 1.17 6.99
N THR A 57 -16.73 0.40 7.83
CA THR A 57 -16.34 -0.99 8.11
C THR A 57 -16.29 -1.80 6.83
N ASN A 58 -17.32 -1.70 5.97
CA ASN A 58 -17.34 -2.40 4.68
C ASN A 58 -16.23 -1.90 3.75
N LYS A 59 -15.98 -0.59 3.68
CA LYS A 59 -14.91 -0.01 2.86
C LYS A 59 -13.52 -0.48 3.29
N ILE A 60 -13.25 -0.49 4.60
CA ILE A 60 -11.98 -0.98 5.15
C ILE A 60 -11.82 -2.47 4.84
N HIS A 61 -12.88 -3.25 5.02
CA HIS A 61 -12.86 -4.68 4.72
C HIS A 61 -12.59 -4.96 3.23
N LEU A 62 -13.26 -4.24 2.32
CA LEU A 62 -13.03 -4.32 0.88
C LEU A 62 -11.62 -3.88 0.48
N CYS A 63 -11.10 -2.81 1.10
CA CYS A 63 -9.76 -2.30 0.83
C CYS A 63 -8.68 -3.33 1.26
N GLY A 64 -8.91 -4.03 2.37
CA GLY A 64 -7.97 -5.02 2.90
C GLY A 64 -6.64 -4.38 3.25
N ASN A 65 -5.55 -4.98 2.77
CA ASN A 65 -4.19 -4.46 2.98
C ASN A 65 -3.78 -3.41 1.93
N ARG A 66 -4.66 -3.09 0.97
CA ARG A 66 -4.37 -2.12 -0.10
C ARG A 66 -4.61 -0.70 0.41
N ASN A 67 -3.96 0.27 -0.22
CA ASN A 67 -4.14 1.70 0.11
C ASN A 67 -5.37 2.34 -0.57
N SER A 68 -5.85 1.74 -1.66
CA SER A 68 -6.99 2.28 -2.42
C SER A 68 -7.66 1.17 -3.24
N TYR A 69 -8.87 1.43 -3.73
CA TYR A 69 -9.58 0.56 -4.68
C TYR A 69 -10.60 1.38 -5.49
N SER A 70 -10.94 0.95 -6.72
CA SER A 70 -11.97 1.62 -7.51
C SER A 70 -13.38 1.32 -6.97
N LYS A 71 -14.29 2.30 -7.09
CA LYS A 71 -15.68 2.11 -6.69
C LYS A 71 -16.45 1.16 -7.62
N THR A 72 -16.04 1.07 -8.89
CA THR A 72 -16.70 0.27 -9.93
C THR A 72 -16.07 -1.11 -10.07
N ASP A 73 -14.77 -1.21 -9.85
CA ASP A 73 -13.99 -2.44 -9.86
C ASP A 73 -13.15 -2.50 -8.58
N THR A 74 -13.63 -3.23 -7.58
CA THR A 74 -13.01 -3.25 -6.26
C THR A 74 -11.64 -3.91 -6.24
N ASP A 75 -11.22 -4.59 -7.31
CA ASP A 75 -9.94 -5.27 -7.39
C ASP A 75 -8.85 -4.34 -7.97
N ALA A 76 -9.23 -3.37 -8.79
CA ALA A 76 -8.34 -2.33 -9.33
C ALA A 76 -7.93 -1.30 -8.27
N THR A 77 -6.67 -0.85 -8.30
CA THR A 77 -6.14 0.18 -7.39
C THR A 77 -5.76 1.44 -8.13
N PHE A 78 -5.74 2.57 -7.42
CA PHE A 78 -5.37 3.85 -8.03
C PHE A 78 -3.86 3.94 -8.20
N MET A 79 -3.41 4.03 -9.46
CA MET A 79 -2.01 4.09 -9.86
C MET A 79 -1.72 5.37 -10.63
N ARG A 80 -0.46 5.81 -10.59
CA ARG A 80 0.00 6.91 -11.43
C ARG A 80 0.33 6.36 -12.82
N MET A 81 -0.40 6.82 -13.83
CA MET A 81 -0.16 6.39 -15.20
C MET A 81 1.04 7.12 -15.80
N LYS A 82 1.78 6.45 -16.69
CA LYS A 82 2.82 7.10 -17.52
C LYS A 82 2.21 8.17 -18.43
N GLU A 83 1.01 7.90 -18.94
CA GLU A 83 0.22 8.85 -19.71
C GLU A 83 -0.49 9.85 -18.78
N ASP A 84 0.25 10.86 -18.33
CA ASP A 84 -0.31 12.04 -17.69
C ASP A 84 -0.53 13.15 -18.72
N ALA A 85 -1.39 12.87 -19.71
CA ALA A 85 -1.69 13.81 -20.80
C ALA A 85 -2.16 15.18 -20.30
N MET A 86 -2.82 15.22 -19.14
CA MET A 86 -3.28 16.44 -18.48
C MET A 86 -2.26 17.06 -17.52
N LYS A 87 -1.10 16.41 -17.30
CA LYS A 87 -0.05 16.79 -16.34
C LYS A 87 -0.57 17.14 -14.95
N ASN A 88 -1.70 16.56 -14.56
CA ASN A 88 -2.37 16.86 -13.30
C ASN A 88 -2.07 15.81 -12.23
N GLY A 89 -1.26 14.80 -12.54
CA GLY A 89 -0.87 13.74 -11.62
C GLY A 89 -2.05 12.88 -11.17
N GLN A 90 -3.16 12.87 -11.90
CA GLN A 90 -4.37 12.16 -11.49
C GLN A 90 -4.13 10.64 -11.52
N LEU A 91 -4.37 10.00 -10.37
CA LEU A 91 -4.35 8.55 -10.28
C LEU A 91 -5.56 7.96 -11.00
N LYS A 92 -5.36 6.86 -11.71
CA LYS A 92 -6.42 6.10 -12.38
C LYS A 92 -6.49 4.69 -11.82
N PRO A 93 -7.69 4.11 -11.68
CA PRO A 93 -7.82 2.72 -11.29
C PRO A 93 -7.24 1.84 -12.40
N ALA A 94 -6.28 0.99 -12.05
CA ALA A 94 -5.58 0.13 -12.99
C ALA A 94 -5.11 -1.15 -12.29
N TYR A 95 -4.56 -2.04 -13.10
CA TYR A 95 -3.78 -3.19 -12.67
C TYR A 95 -2.36 -3.06 -13.21
N ASN A 96 -1.42 -3.59 -12.47
CA ASN A 96 -0.03 -3.73 -12.90
C ASN A 96 0.15 -5.11 -13.54
N LEU A 97 0.53 -5.13 -14.81
CA LEU A 97 0.79 -6.34 -15.59
C LEU A 97 2.30 -6.56 -15.65
N GLN A 98 2.74 -7.72 -15.15
CA GLN A 98 4.12 -8.16 -15.25
C GLN A 98 4.24 -9.32 -16.24
N HIS A 99 5.30 -9.29 -17.04
CA HIS A 99 5.59 -10.33 -18.01
C HIS A 99 7.05 -10.76 -17.95
N GLY A 100 7.26 -12.07 -17.92
CA GLY A 100 8.57 -12.69 -17.99
C GLY A 100 8.85 -13.08 -19.43
N VAL A 101 10.06 -12.79 -19.89
CA VAL A 101 10.50 -13.07 -21.26
C VAL A 101 11.76 -13.92 -21.22
N ASP A 102 11.78 -14.97 -22.03
CA ASP A 102 12.95 -15.81 -22.27
C ASP A 102 13.11 -16.06 -23.78
N SER A 103 14.30 -15.80 -24.30
CA SER A 103 14.62 -15.91 -25.74
C SER A 103 13.52 -15.33 -26.66
N GLU A 104 13.04 -14.11 -26.38
CA GLU A 104 11.98 -13.39 -27.13
C GLU A 104 10.55 -13.93 -26.95
N TYR A 105 10.36 -15.00 -26.16
CA TYR A 105 9.03 -15.54 -25.84
C TYR A 105 8.55 -15.07 -24.47
N ILE A 106 7.27 -14.73 -24.38
CA ILE A 106 6.61 -14.50 -23.10
C ILE A 106 6.40 -15.87 -22.44
N THR A 107 7.04 -16.10 -21.31
CA THR A 107 6.97 -17.38 -20.58
C THR A 107 6.05 -17.34 -19.39
N TRP A 108 5.76 -16.14 -18.86
CA TRP A 108 4.86 -15.99 -17.71
C TRP A 108 4.23 -14.61 -17.65
N LEU A 109 3.02 -14.53 -17.11
CA LEU A 109 2.27 -13.29 -16.91
C LEU A 109 1.64 -13.29 -15.52
N THR A 110 1.72 -12.16 -14.82
CA THR A 110 0.90 -11.91 -13.64
C THR A 110 0.25 -10.54 -13.73
N ILE A 111 -0.94 -10.43 -13.17
CA ILE A 111 -1.67 -9.18 -13.05
C ILE A 111 -2.00 -8.96 -11.59
N GLY A 112 -1.79 -7.74 -11.11
CA GLY A 112 -1.97 -7.46 -9.70
C GLY A 112 -2.32 -6.00 -9.38
N PRO A 113 -2.83 -5.76 -8.16
CA PRO A 113 -3.21 -4.43 -7.69
C PRO A 113 -2.03 -3.58 -7.20
N GLN A 114 -0.79 -4.05 -7.31
CA GLN A 114 0.39 -3.35 -6.77
C GLN A 114 0.75 -2.13 -7.62
N PRO A 115 0.79 -0.91 -7.05
CA PRO A 115 1.10 0.31 -7.81
C PRO A 115 2.58 0.45 -8.18
N THR A 116 3.47 -0.30 -7.51
CA THR A 116 4.92 -0.27 -7.73
C THR A 116 5.45 -1.67 -8.02
N ASP A 117 6.49 -1.74 -8.84
CA ASP A 117 7.08 -3.00 -9.31
C ASP A 117 7.91 -3.71 -8.22
N THR A 118 8.42 -2.98 -7.23
CA THR A 118 9.22 -3.54 -6.13
C THR A 118 8.58 -4.76 -5.47
N THR A 119 7.27 -4.70 -5.23
CA THR A 119 6.53 -5.76 -4.50
C THR A 119 5.95 -6.85 -5.40
N THR A 120 6.16 -6.77 -6.72
CA THR A 120 5.58 -7.75 -7.66
C THR A 120 6.53 -8.89 -8.00
N LEU A 121 7.85 -8.72 -7.82
CA LEU A 121 8.84 -9.73 -8.22
C LEU A 121 8.69 -11.05 -7.48
N ILE A 122 8.61 -11.01 -6.15
CA ILE A 122 8.51 -12.23 -5.34
C ILE A 122 7.23 -13.01 -5.70
N PRO A 123 6.02 -12.40 -5.67
CA PRO A 123 4.82 -13.10 -6.12
C PRO A 123 4.89 -13.60 -7.57
N PHE A 124 5.58 -12.87 -8.45
CA PHE A 124 5.78 -13.27 -9.85
C PHE A 124 6.61 -14.55 -9.95
N LEU A 125 7.75 -14.62 -9.25
CA LEU A 125 8.63 -15.79 -9.22
C LEU A 125 7.98 -17.00 -8.54
N GLU A 126 7.28 -16.80 -7.41
CA GLU A 126 6.55 -17.87 -6.72
C GLU A 126 5.44 -18.45 -7.60
N SER A 127 4.71 -17.58 -8.30
CA SER A 127 3.67 -17.99 -9.22
C SER A 127 4.25 -18.82 -10.37
N MET A 128 5.39 -18.40 -10.92
CA MET A 128 6.08 -19.12 -11.98
C MET A 128 6.60 -20.49 -11.49
N GLU A 129 7.26 -20.56 -10.34
CA GLU A 129 7.78 -21.79 -9.73
C GLU A 129 6.66 -22.79 -9.40
N LYS A 130 5.48 -22.30 -9.04
CA LYS A 130 4.31 -23.15 -8.77
C LYS A 130 3.77 -23.86 -10.02
N HIS A 131 3.94 -23.28 -11.21
CA HIS A 131 3.30 -23.77 -12.44
C HIS A 131 4.28 -24.31 -13.47
N LEU A 132 5.58 -23.99 -13.35
CA LEU A 132 6.62 -24.53 -14.20
C LEU A 132 7.38 -25.64 -13.48
N ASN A 133 7.82 -26.66 -14.22
CA ASN A 133 8.63 -27.75 -13.69
C ASN A 133 10.11 -27.36 -13.51
N PHE A 134 10.44 -26.08 -13.70
CA PHE A 134 11.80 -25.57 -13.63
C PHE A 134 11.79 -24.13 -13.09
N LYS A 135 12.97 -23.67 -12.69
CA LYS A 135 13.20 -22.34 -12.15
C LYS A 135 14.27 -21.62 -12.96
N TYR A 136 14.04 -20.36 -13.25
CA TYR A 136 15.04 -19.52 -13.91
C TYR A 136 16.17 -19.19 -12.95
N LEU A 137 17.41 -19.48 -13.33
CA LEU A 137 18.57 -19.23 -12.46
C LEU A 137 19.01 -17.76 -12.45
N LYS A 138 18.81 -17.04 -13.56
CA LYS A 138 19.25 -15.65 -13.72
C LYS A 138 18.02 -14.76 -13.82
N ILE A 139 17.82 -13.93 -12.81
CA ILE A 139 16.68 -13.01 -12.75
C ILE A 139 17.16 -11.63 -13.19
N VAL A 140 16.76 -11.21 -14.37
CA VAL A 140 17.08 -9.90 -14.94
C VAL A 140 15.87 -8.99 -14.77
N ALA A 141 16.05 -7.83 -14.15
CA ALA A 141 14.97 -6.86 -13.94
C ALA A 141 15.48 -5.41 -14.00
N ASP A 142 14.57 -4.47 -14.24
CA ASP A 142 14.90 -3.05 -14.19
C ASP A 142 15.03 -2.54 -12.75
N ALA A 143 15.34 -1.26 -12.61
CA ALA A 143 15.54 -0.65 -11.31
C ALA A 143 14.28 -0.46 -10.47
N GLY A 144 13.09 -0.60 -11.06
CA GLY A 144 11.82 -0.58 -10.34
C GLY A 144 11.64 -1.79 -9.42
N TYR A 145 12.42 -2.85 -9.64
CA TYR A 145 12.44 -4.06 -8.84
C TYR A 145 13.52 -4.08 -7.75
N GLU A 146 14.29 -3.01 -7.62
CA GLU A 146 15.39 -2.96 -6.66
C GLU A 146 14.85 -2.84 -5.23
N SER A 147 15.12 -3.85 -4.40
CA SER A 147 14.87 -3.83 -2.96
C SER A 147 15.69 -4.92 -2.26
N GLU A 148 16.06 -4.68 -1.00
CA GLU A 148 16.73 -5.68 -0.16
C GLU A 148 15.92 -6.97 -0.06
N GLU A 149 14.60 -6.87 0.12
CA GLU A 149 13.69 -8.01 0.18
C GLU A 149 13.78 -8.88 -1.09
N ASN A 150 13.83 -8.26 -2.27
CA ASN A 150 13.96 -8.98 -3.54
C ASN A 150 15.34 -9.64 -3.68
N TYR A 151 16.42 -8.95 -3.31
CA TYR A 151 17.76 -9.56 -3.35
C TYR A 151 17.87 -10.75 -2.40
N SER A 152 17.41 -10.60 -1.16
CA SER A 152 17.42 -11.66 -0.16
C SER A 152 16.59 -12.86 -0.61
N TYR A 153 15.41 -12.64 -1.18
CA TYR A 153 14.58 -13.71 -1.71
C TYR A 153 15.27 -14.49 -2.84
N ILE A 154 15.87 -13.80 -3.80
CA ILE A 154 16.57 -14.41 -4.94
C ILE A 154 17.78 -15.24 -4.45
N GLU A 155 18.56 -14.70 -3.53
CA GLU A 155 19.73 -15.38 -2.95
C GLU A 155 19.33 -16.63 -2.16
N ASN A 156 18.33 -16.52 -1.27
CA ASN A 156 17.79 -17.64 -0.51
C ASN A 156 17.24 -18.75 -1.40
N ASN A 157 16.82 -18.41 -2.62
CA ASN A 157 16.32 -19.31 -3.63
C ASN A 157 17.38 -19.89 -4.57
N ASN A 158 18.68 -19.68 -4.30
CA ASN A 158 19.81 -20.09 -5.14
C ASN A 158 19.73 -19.55 -6.58
N GLN A 159 19.17 -18.36 -6.76
CA GLN A 159 19.12 -17.64 -8.03
C GLN A 159 20.13 -16.48 -8.02
N ILE A 160 20.41 -15.92 -9.20
CA ILE A 160 21.35 -14.81 -9.38
C ILE A 160 20.57 -13.57 -9.82
N ALA A 161 20.67 -12.50 -9.05
CA ALA A 161 20.04 -11.22 -9.34
C ALA A 161 20.88 -10.37 -10.31
N PHE A 162 20.28 -9.97 -11.41
CA PHE A 162 20.78 -8.95 -12.35
C PHE A 162 19.76 -7.79 -12.39
N ILE A 163 19.56 -7.16 -11.24
CA ILE A 163 18.65 -6.03 -11.07
C ILE A 163 19.46 -4.74 -11.19
N LYS A 164 19.02 -3.80 -12.04
CA LYS A 164 19.70 -2.51 -12.19
C LYS A 164 19.54 -1.70 -10.89
N PRO A 165 20.60 -1.17 -10.27
CA PRO A 165 20.45 -0.30 -9.10
C PRO A 165 19.66 0.97 -9.39
N ALA A 166 18.77 1.40 -8.49
CA ALA A 166 17.99 2.63 -8.66
C ALA A 166 18.88 3.88 -8.77
N ASN A 167 20.02 3.88 -8.09
CA ASN A 167 21.01 4.95 -8.11
C ASN A 167 21.96 4.90 -9.34
N TYR A 168 21.83 3.93 -10.25
CA TYR A 168 22.86 3.65 -11.26
C TYR A 168 23.21 4.83 -12.19
N GLU A 169 22.24 5.65 -12.61
CA GLU A 169 22.55 6.81 -13.47
C GLU A 169 23.12 7.98 -12.65
N ILE A 170 22.58 8.21 -11.46
CA ILE A 170 23.02 9.31 -10.59
C ILE A 170 24.40 9.03 -10.00
N SER A 171 24.75 7.76 -9.77
CA SER A 171 26.04 7.35 -9.20
C SER A 171 27.22 7.66 -10.10
N LYS A 172 27.00 7.82 -11.41
CA LYS A 172 28.04 8.25 -12.37
C LYS A 172 28.43 9.72 -12.21
N THR A 173 27.55 10.54 -11.65
CA THR A 173 27.77 11.99 -11.54
C THR A 173 28.89 12.32 -10.55
N ARG A 174 29.67 13.37 -10.83
CA ARG A 174 30.75 13.81 -9.93
C ARG A 174 30.24 14.20 -8.55
N LYS A 175 29.05 14.82 -8.49
CA LYS A 175 28.41 15.22 -7.22
C LYS A 175 28.13 14.00 -6.35
N TYR A 176 27.54 12.94 -6.91
CA TYR A 176 27.22 11.73 -6.17
C TYR A 176 28.49 11.02 -5.66
N ARG A 177 29.50 10.85 -6.51
CA ARG A 177 30.76 10.16 -6.15
C ARG A 177 31.58 10.88 -5.08
N ASN A 178 31.46 12.20 -5.01
CA ASN A 178 32.20 13.02 -4.05
C ASN A 178 31.36 13.36 -2.81
N ASP A 179 30.12 12.87 -2.71
CA ASP A 179 29.24 13.15 -1.59
C ASP A 179 29.69 12.36 -0.34
N ILE A 180 30.22 13.08 0.64
CA ILE A 180 30.76 12.51 1.88
C ILE A 180 29.67 11.97 2.82
N SER A 181 28.40 12.30 2.58
CA SER A 181 27.28 11.84 3.40
C SER A 181 26.81 10.43 3.04
N ARG A 182 27.20 9.91 1.87
CA ARG A 182 26.80 8.59 1.38
C ARG A 182 27.70 7.50 1.94
N ILE A 183 27.08 6.47 2.52
CA ILE A 183 27.79 5.31 3.07
C ILE A 183 28.58 4.55 2.00
N GLU A 184 28.07 4.50 0.75
CA GLU A 184 28.73 3.92 -0.43
C GLU A 184 30.09 4.55 -0.75
N ASN A 185 30.31 5.81 -0.36
CA ASN A 185 31.57 6.53 -0.58
C ASN A 185 32.49 6.49 0.66
N MET A 186 32.10 5.78 1.73
CA MET A 186 32.90 5.61 2.95
C MET A 186 33.77 4.36 2.87
N ASN A 187 34.89 4.36 3.57
CA ASN A 187 35.73 3.16 3.68
C ASN A 187 35.09 2.19 4.66
N TYR A 188 34.78 0.98 4.19
CA TYR A 188 34.26 -0.11 5.01
C TYR A 188 35.40 -0.99 5.54
N ASN A 189 35.34 -1.35 6.82
CA ASN A 189 36.25 -2.28 7.47
C ASN A 189 35.53 -3.60 7.74
N TYR A 190 35.98 -4.68 7.08
CA TYR A 190 35.37 -6.01 7.18
C TYR A 190 35.60 -6.68 8.55
N ASP A 191 36.76 -6.47 9.18
CA ASP A 191 37.12 -7.15 10.43
C ASP A 191 36.31 -6.66 11.63
N GLY A 192 35.95 -5.37 11.61
CA GLY A 192 35.23 -4.70 12.70
C GLY A 192 33.78 -4.35 12.38
N ASP A 193 33.29 -4.68 11.18
CA ASP A 193 31.93 -4.37 10.69
C ASP A 193 31.54 -2.89 10.91
N TYR A 194 32.34 -1.99 10.35
CA TYR A 194 32.07 -0.54 10.46
C TYR A 194 32.55 0.26 9.25
N TYR A 195 31.87 1.39 9.02
CA TYR A 195 32.25 2.41 8.05
C TYR A 195 33.03 3.53 8.74
N THR A 196 34.04 4.07 8.04
CA THR A 196 34.76 5.27 8.48
C THR A 196 34.30 6.48 7.67
N CYS A 197 33.63 7.42 8.32
CA CYS A 197 33.16 8.64 7.65
C CYS A 197 34.32 9.61 7.38
N LYS A 198 34.08 10.67 6.58
CA LYS A 198 35.11 11.67 6.24
C LYS A 198 35.70 12.40 7.45
N ASN A 199 34.97 12.43 8.57
CA ASN A 199 35.43 13.00 9.84
C ASN A 199 36.12 11.95 10.74
N ASN A 200 36.57 10.83 10.18
CA ASN A 200 37.26 9.73 10.88
C ASN A 200 36.47 9.12 12.06
N LYS A 201 35.14 9.24 12.05
CA LYS A 201 34.28 8.55 13.02
C LYS A 201 33.85 7.20 12.47
N ARG A 202 33.79 6.22 13.37
CA ARG A 202 33.27 4.88 13.07
C ARG A 202 31.74 4.91 13.14
N LEU A 203 31.11 4.34 12.12
CA LEU A 203 29.67 4.14 12.01
C LEU A 203 29.43 2.64 11.88
N TYR A 204 28.69 2.06 12.81
CA TYR A 204 28.30 0.65 12.77
C TYR A 204 26.95 0.53 12.07
N ALA A 205 26.75 -0.58 11.36
CA ALA A 205 25.49 -0.90 10.71
C ALA A 205 24.37 -1.15 11.73
#